data_AF-A0A7J9H5W1-F1
#
_entry.id   AF-A0A7J9H5W1-F1
#
_cell.length_a   1.000
_cell.length_b   1.000
_cell.length_c   1.000
_cell.angle_alpha   90.00
_cell.angle_beta   90.00
_cell.angle_gamma   90.00
#
_symmetry.space_group_name_H-M   'P 1'
#
loop_
_entity.id
_entity.type
_entity.pdbx_description
1 polymer ?
#
loop_
_entity_poly.entity_id
_entity_poly.type
_entity_poly.pdbx_seq_one_letter_code
_entity_poly.pdbx_strand_id
1 'polypeptide(L)'
;MDCSTVLRVKTLHISSPILAAKSLFFYKLFSNGMRESEQRHVTLRINASEEAALMELLNFMYSNTLSVTTAPALLDVLMAADKFEVASCMRYCSRLLRNLPMTPESALLYLDLPSSVLMGEAVQPLTDAAKQYLASRYKDMTKFQEEVMALPLAGIEAILSSDDLQIASEDAVYDFVLKWARTQYPKLEDRREVLGSRLARFIRFPYMTCRKLKKVLTCNDFDHEVSSKLVLEALFFKAEAPHRQRSLAAEESATLNRRFIERAYKYRPVKVVEFELPRQQCVVYLDLKREECANLFPSGRVYSQAFHLGGQGFFLSAHCNMDQQSSFHCFGLFLGMQEKGSVSFAVDYEFAARSKPTEEFVSKYKGNYTFTGGKAVGYRNLFAIPWTSFMAEDSLYFINGILHLRAELTIRH
;
A
#
# COMPACT_ATOMS: atom_id res chain seq x y z
N MET A 1 -22.36 32.08 39.67
CA MET A 1 -23.22 30.89 39.86
C MET A 1 -22.29 29.70 39.82
N ASP A 2 -21.68 29.41 40.98
CA ASP A 2 -20.69 28.33 41.12
C ASP A 2 -21.44 27.01 41.18
N CYS A 3 -21.38 26.24 40.11
CA CYS A 3 -21.94 24.91 40.06
C CYS A 3 -21.01 23.98 40.86
N SER A 4 -21.32 23.73 42.13
CA SER A 4 -20.64 22.73 42.95
C SER A 4 -20.90 21.35 42.34
N THR A 5 -19.91 20.78 41.66
CA THR A 5 -19.96 19.39 41.20
C THR A 5 -20.06 18.47 42.41
N VAL A 6 -21.23 17.84 42.60
CA VAL A 6 -21.45 16.88 43.68
C VAL A 6 -20.58 15.65 43.42
N LEU A 7 -19.52 15.47 44.22
CA LEU A 7 -18.64 14.31 44.13
C LEU A 7 -19.34 13.08 44.72
N ARG A 8 -19.67 12.10 43.88
CA ARG A 8 -20.18 10.81 44.34
C ARG A 8 -19.04 9.96 44.89
N VAL A 9 -19.11 9.59 46.16
CA VAL A 9 -18.13 8.72 46.81
C VAL A 9 -18.71 7.31 46.92
N LYS A 10 -17.96 6.31 46.45
CA LYS A 10 -18.30 4.89 46.56
C LYS A 10 -17.16 4.16 47.27
N THR A 11 -17.47 3.51 48.39
CA THR A 11 -16.48 2.76 49.18
C THR A 11 -16.44 1.31 48.72
N LEU A 12 -15.23 0.80 48.45
CA LEU A 12 -14.99 -0.58 48.04
C LEU A 12 -13.95 -1.21 48.99
N HIS A 13 -14.17 -2.45 49.39
CA HIS A 13 -13.19 -3.22 50.14
C HIS A 13 -12.33 -4.03 49.16
N ILE A 14 -11.02 -3.81 49.21
CA ILE A 14 -10.03 -4.44 48.32
C ILE A 14 -8.85 -4.98 49.13
N SER A 15 -8.22 -6.02 48.61
CA SER A 15 -6.96 -6.58 49.06
C SER A 15 -5.80 -5.90 48.35
N SER A 16 -5.04 -5.08 49.09
CA SER A 16 -3.89 -4.35 48.52
C SER A 16 -2.81 -5.26 47.91
N PRO A 17 -2.47 -6.45 48.46
CA PRO A 17 -1.48 -7.33 47.83
C PRO A 17 -1.93 -7.86 46.46
N ILE A 18 -3.23 -8.14 46.28
CA ILE A 18 -3.77 -8.63 45.00
C ILE A 18 -3.63 -7.56 43.93
N LEU A 19 -4.02 -6.32 44.25
CA LEU A 19 -3.94 -5.22 43.30
C LEU A 19 -2.48 -4.89 42.95
N ALA A 20 -1.61 -4.79 43.96
CA ALA A 20 -0.19 -4.51 43.77
C ALA A 20 0.53 -5.57 42.93
N ALA A 21 0.15 -6.85 43.05
CA ALA A 21 0.74 -7.93 42.26
C ALA A 21 0.37 -7.87 40.76
N LYS A 22 -0.74 -7.21 40.41
CA LYS A 22 -1.31 -7.21 39.04
C LYS A 22 -1.19 -5.86 38.34
N SER A 23 -0.88 -4.79 39.07
CA SER A 23 -0.83 -3.41 38.59
C SER A 23 0.38 -2.70 39.18
N LEU A 24 1.24 -2.18 38.31
CA LEU A 24 2.39 -1.38 38.74
C LEU A 24 1.94 -0.03 39.33
N PHE A 25 0.82 0.54 38.86
CA PHE A 25 0.20 1.72 39.45
C PHE A 25 -0.20 1.47 40.91
N PHE A 26 -0.93 0.39 41.19
CA PHE A 26 -1.35 0.08 42.56
C PHE A 26 -0.19 -0.34 43.45
N TYR A 27 0.82 -1.02 42.90
CA TYR A 27 2.06 -1.28 43.63
C TYR A 27 2.68 0.02 44.14
N LYS A 28 2.94 0.97 43.24
CA LYS A 28 3.47 2.31 43.57
C LYS A 28 2.57 3.03 44.59
N LEU A 29 1.25 2.98 44.40
CA LEU A 29 0.28 3.64 45.29
C LEU A 29 0.39 3.13 46.74
N PHE A 30 0.64 1.84 46.92
CA PHE A 30 0.71 1.22 48.24
C PHE A 30 2.13 1.14 48.82
N SER A 31 3.19 1.31 48.01
CA SER A 31 4.58 1.12 48.45
C SER A 31 5.46 2.39 48.49
N ASN A 32 5.02 3.52 47.92
CA ASN A 32 5.90 4.68 47.69
C ASN A 32 6.17 5.59 48.91
N GLY A 33 5.74 5.25 50.13
CA GLY A 33 6.01 6.05 51.33
C GLY A 33 5.34 7.44 51.33
N MET A 34 4.39 7.69 50.43
CA MET A 34 3.56 8.89 50.39
C MET A 34 2.39 8.78 51.38
N ARG A 35 1.72 9.88 51.70
CA ARG A 35 0.60 9.92 52.70
C ARG A 35 -0.49 8.89 52.40
N GLU A 36 -0.71 8.55 51.13
CA GLU A 36 -1.67 7.56 50.67
C GLU A 36 -1.28 6.13 51.05
N SER A 37 0.02 5.82 51.14
CA SER A 37 0.52 4.49 51.50
C SER A 37 0.38 4.16 52.99
N GLU A 38 0.27 5.20 53.84
CA GLU A 38 0.05 5.06 55.29
C GLU A 38 -1.44 5.07 55.68
N GLN A 39 -2.33 5.36 54.72
CA GLN A 39 -3.77 5.49 54.96
C GLN A 39 -4.51 4.17 54.73
N ARG A 40 -5.42 3.84 55.66
CA ARG A 40 -6.36 2.70 55.49
C ARG A 40 -7.41 2.93 54.40
N HIS A 41 -7.68 4.18 54.04
CA HIS A 41 -8.66 4.56 53.02
C HIS A 41 -7.96 5.36 51.93
N VAL A 42 -7.85 4.78 50.74
CA VAL A 42 -7.27 5.46 49.57
C VAL A 42 -8.40 5.94 48.67
N THR A 43 -8.37 7.21 48.27
CA THR A 43 -9.38 7.80 47.40
C THR A 43 -8.85 7.93 45.98
N LEU A 44 -9.49 7.24 45.04
CA LEU A 44 -9.20 7.37 43.61
C LEU A 44 -10.23 8.30 42.97
N ARG A 45 -9.75 9.31 42.25
CA ARG A 45 -10.61 10.19 41.44
C ARG A 45 -10.70 9.63 40.03
N ILE A 46 -11.93 9.38 39.60
CA ILE A 46 -12.24 8.89 38.26
C ILE A 46 -13.35 9.73 37.64
N ASN A 47 -13.43 9.73 36.32
CA ASN A 47 -14.57 10.30 35.63
C ASN A 47 -15.77 9.36 35.76
N ALA A 48 -16.98 9.91 35.77
CA ALA A 48 -18.21 9.10 35.89
C ALA A 48 -18.35 8.06 34.75
N SER A 49 -17.86 8.38 33.56
CA SER A 49 -17.82 7.47 32.41
C SER A 49 -16.89 6.27 32.60
N GLU A 50 -15.87 6.39 33.45
CA GLU A 50 -14.87 5.33 33.68
C GLU A 50 -15.30 4.33 34.77
N GLU A 51 -16.37 4.61 35.53
CA GLU A 51 -16.74 3.78 36.69
C GLU A 51 -17.00 2.33 36.29
N ALA A 52 -17.79 2.08 35.24
CA ALA A 52 -18.12 0.74 34.80
C ALA A 52 -16.86 -0.05 34.37
N ALA A 53 -15.99 0.59 33.60
CA ALA A 53 -14.74 0.00 33.12
C ALA A 53 -13.78 -0.31 34.27
N LEU A 54 -13.67 0.58 35.27
CA LEU A 54 -12.86 0.34 36.46
C LEU A 54 -13.42 -0.82 37.30
N MET A 55 -14.74 -0.91 37.46
CA MET A 55 -15.34 -2.02 38.22
C MET A 55 -15.07 -3.38 37.55
N GLU A 56 -15.14 -3.44 36.21
CA GLU A 56 -14.76 -4.65 35.45
C GLU A 56 -13.26 -4.95 35.54
N LEU A 57 -12.41 -3.93 35.46
CA LEU A 57 -10.97 -4.10 35.65
C LEU A 57 -10.64 -4.65 37.04
N LEU A 58 -11.26 -4.10 38.09
CA LEU A 58 -11.10 -4.60 39.44
C LEU A 58 -11.58 -6.03 39.55
N ASN A 59 -12.77 -6.36 39.02
CA ASN A 59 -13.27 -7.73 39.00
C ASN A 59 -12.26 -8.68 38.31
N PHE A 60 -11.73 -8.28 37.15
CA PHE A 60 -10.70 -9.03 36.43
C PHE A 60 -9.42 -9.26 37.26
N MET A 61 -9.00 -8.30 38.09
CA MET A 61 -7.83 -8.50 38.95
C MET A 61 -8.02 -9.60 39.99
N TYR A 62 -9.26 -9.88 40.40
CA TYR A 62 -9.59 -10.99 41.32
C TYR A 62 -9.94 -12.30 40.60
N SER A 63 -10.74 -12.24 39.54
CA SER A 63 -11.29 -13.43 38.88
C SER A 63 -10.52 -13.86 37.63
N ASN A 64 -9.70 -12.97 37.05
CA ASN A 64 -9.14 -13.07 35.69
C ASN A 64 -10.21 -13.22 34.58
N THR A 65 -11.45 -12.78 34.82
CA THR A 65 -12.54 -12.80 33.83
C THR A 65 -13.20 -11.42 33.69
N LEU A 66 -13.73 -11.13 32.50
CA LEU A 66 -14.56 -9.95 32.21
C LEU A 66 -15.98 -10.41 31.92
N SER A 67 -16.97 -9.68 32.42
CA SER A 67 -18.39 -9.95 32.11
C SER A 67 -18.82 -9.35 30.77
N VAL A 68 -18.07 -8.35 30.30
CA VAL A 68 -18.34 -7.56 29.11
C VAL A 68 -17.88 -8.29 27.85
N THR A 69 -18.74 -8.31 26.83
CA THR A 69 -18.47 -8.94 25.53
C THR A 69 -18.57 -7.99 24.35
N THR A 70 -19.06 -6.76 24.55
CA THR A 70 -19.24 -5.78 23.47
C THR A 70 -17.95 -5.01 23.19
N ALA A 71 -17.68 -4.70 21.92
CA ALA A 71 -16.45 -4.01 21.53
C ALA A 71 -16.23 -2.65 22.21
N PRO A 72 -17.23 -1.74 22.30
CA PRO A 72 -17.04 -0.44 22.96
C PRO A 72 -16.66 -0.57 24.43
N ALA A 73 -17.37 -1.44 25.17
CA ALA A 73 -17.10 -1.60 26.60
C ALA A 73 -15.79 -2.36 26.88
N LEU A 74 -15.38 -3.26 25.98
CA LEU A 74 -14.04 -3.86 26.05
C LEU A 74 -12.93 -2.83 25.79
N LEU A 75 -13.16 -1.84 24.91
CA LEU A 75 -12.24 -0.73 24.71
C LEU A 75 -12.17 0.17 25.95
N ASP A 76 -13.30 0.48 26.58
CA ASP A 76 -13.30 1.26 27.84
C ASP A 76 -12.50 0.55 28.94
N VAL A 77 -12.65 -0.78 29.07
CA VAL A 77 -11.85 -1.59 30.00
C VAL A 77 -10.38 -1.59 29.60
N LEU A 78 -10.06 -1.68 28.30
CA LEU A 78 -8.68 -1.61 27.81
C LEU A 78 -8.03 -0.25 28.13
N MET A 79 -8.77 0.85 27.98
CA MET A 79 -8.36 2.20 28.35
C MET A 79 -8.12 2.34 29.86
N ALA A 80 -9.01 1.77 30.68
CA ALA A 80 -8.80 1.71 32.12
C ALA A 80 -7.57 0.86 32.49
N ALA A 81 -7.38 -0.28 31.83
CA ALA A 81 -6.24 -1.16 32.06
C ALA A 81 -4.91 -0.49 31.72
N ASP A 82 -4.84 0.33 30.67
CA ASP A 82 -3.67 1.17 30.36
C ASP A 82 -3.43 2.21 31.47
N LYS A 83 -4.47 2.97 31.83
CA LYS A 83 -4.42 4.01 32.87
C LYS A 83 -3.95 3.48 34.23
N PHE A 84 -4.32 2.26 34.59
CA PHE A 84 -3.94 1.61 35.84
C PHE A 84 -2.80 0.58 35.68
N GLU A 85 -2.06 0.61 34.56
CA GLU A 85 -0.88 -0.23 34.31
C GLU A 85 -1.12 -1.75 34.50
N VAL A 86 -2.27 -2.28 34.05
CA VAL A 86 -2.67 -3.70 34.16
C VAL A 86 -2.45 -4.45 32.83
N ALA A 87 -1.19 -4.79 32.55
CA ALA A 87 -0.79 -5.38 31.26
C ALA A 87 -1.50 -6.71 30.91
N SER A 88 -1.83 -7.54 31.90
CA SER A 88 -2.57 -8.79 31.66
C SER A 88 -4.00 -8.55 31.18
N CYS A 89 -4.66 -7.51 31.68
CA CYS A 89 -6.01 -7.15 31.26
C CYS A 89 -5.99 -6.56 29.83
N MET A 90 -5.02 -5.69 29.51
CA MET A 90 -4.83 -5.18 28.15
C MET A 90 -4.69 -6.31 27.12
N ARG A 91 -3.83 -7.31 27.41
CA ARG A 91 -3.66 -8.50 26.56
C ARG A 91 -4.96 -9.30 26.41
N TYR A 92 -5.71 -9.43 27.49
CA TYR A 92 -6.98 -10.15 27.49
C TYR A 92 -8.04 -9.44 26.63
N CYS A 93 -8.21 -8.13 26.81
CA CYS A 93 -9.11 -7.30 26.00
C CYS A 93 -8.72 -7.32 24.51
N SER A 94 -7.43 -7.13 24.20
CA SER A 94 -6.88 -7.19 22.84
C SER A 94 -7.21 -8.50 22.13
N ARG A 95 -7.08 -9.64 22.84
CA ARG A 95 -7.46 -10.97 22.31
C ARG A 95 -8.97 -11.10 22.08
N LEU A 96 -9.81 -10.62 23.00
CA LEU A 96 -11.26 -10.67 22.83
C LEU A 96 -11.72 -9.81 21.65
N LEU A 97 -11.23 -8.57 21.57
CA LEU A 97 -11.51 -7.65 20.48
C LEU A 97 -11.12 -8.24 19.12
N ARG A 98 -9.97 -8.92 19.04
CA ARG A 98 -9.52 -9.61 17.82
C ARG A 98 -10.40 -10.80 17.43
N ASN A 99 -11.07 -11.45 18.39
CA ASN A 99 -11.96 -12.58 18.13
C ASN A 99 -13.37 -12.13 17.70
N LEU A 100 -13.70 -10.86 17.85
CA LEU A 100 -14.95 -10.28 17.36
C LEU A 100 -14.87 -10.05 15.85
N PRO A 101 -16.02 -10.08 15.13
CA PRO A 101 -16.04 -9.73 13.72
C PRO A 101 -15.60 -8.29 13.53
N MET A 102 -14.58 -8.08 12.69
CA MET A 102 -14.02 -6.77 12.42
C MET A 102 -14.78 -6.08 11.28
N THR A 103 -15.26 -4.87 11.53
CA THR A 103 -15.85 -3.94 10.55
C THR A 103 -14.90 -2.77 10.28
N PRO A 104 -15.08 -1.99 9.19
CA PRO A 104 -14.27 -0.80 8.92
C PRO A 104 -14.26 0.18 10.10
N GLU A 105 -15.41 0.41 10.73
CA GLU A 105 -15.57 1.30 11.87
C GLU A 105 -14.77 0.81 13.08
N SER A 106 -14.87 -0.48 13.39
CA SER A 106 -14.09 -1.08 14.48
C SER A 106 -12.59 -1.05 14.22
N ALA A 107 -12.17 -1.30 12.98
CA ALA A 107 -10.76 -1.27 12.59
C ALA A 107 -10.19 0.15 12.72
N LEU A 108 -10.93 1.17 12.26
CA LEU A 108 -10.54 2.57 12.44
C LEU A 108 -10.45 2.94 13.92
N LEU A 109 -11.42 2.53 14.73
CA LEU A 109 -11.42 2.77 16.17
C LEU A 109 -10.20 2.15 16.87
N TYR A 110 -9.80 0.94 16.47
CA TYR A 110 -8.60 0.29 17.02
C TYR A 110 -7.30 0.98 16.61
N LEU A 111 -7.28 1.61 15.43
CA LEU A 111 -6.11 2.38 14.96
C LEU A 111 -6.03 3.79 15.56
N ASP A 112 -7.14 4.33 16.04
CA ASP A 112 -7.24 5.64 16.70
C ASP A 112 -7.07 5.57 18.23
N LEU A 113 -6.66 4.40 18.76
CA LEU A 113 -6.34 4.26 20.18
C LEU A 113 -5.19 5.21 20.58
N PRO A 114 -5.14 5.70 21.83
CA PRO A 114 -4.10 6.62 22.27
C PRO A 114 -2.69 6.03 22.17
N SER A 115 -1.70 6.89 22.00
CA SER A 115 -0.30 6.47 21.79
C SER A 115 0.27 5.66 22.97
N SER A 116 -0.14 5.92 24.21
CA SER A 116 0.26 5.11 25.39
C SER A 116 -0.14 3.65 25.22
N VAL A 117 -1.39 3.44 24.78
CA VAL A 117 -1.99 2.13 24.53
C VAL A 117 -1.34 1.46 23.31
N LEU A 118 -1.18 2.19 22.20
CA LEU A 118 -0.61 1.68 20.94
C LEU A 118 0.85 1.20 21.10
N MET A 119 1.61 1.83 21.99
CA MET A 119 2.98 1.45 22.29
C MET A 119 3.08 0.20 23.17
N GLY A 120 1.98 -0.25 23.77
CA GLY A 120 1.94 -1.48 24.54
C GLY A 120 2.03 -2.71 23.63
N GLU A 121 3.00 -3.60 23.88
CA GLU A 121 3.11 -4.92 23.24
C GLU A 121 1.79 -5.72 23.32
N ALA A 122 0.95 -5.43 24.31
CA ALA A 122 -0.36 -6.04 24.51
C ALA A 122 -1.36 -5.78 23.37
N VAL A 123 -1.27 -4.61 22.70
CA VAL A 123 -2.28 -4.13 21.75
C VAL A 123 -1.78 -4.16 20.29
N GLN A 124 -0.47 -4.33 20.08
CA GLN A 124 0.11 -4.50 18.74
C GLN A 124 -0.62 -5.56 17.90
N PRO A 125 -0.92 -6.78 18.39
CA PRO A 125 -1.60 -7.80 17.59
C PRO A 125 -3.02 -7.41 17.14
N LEU A 126 -3.70 -6.54 17.90
CA LEU A 126 -5.02 -6.02 17.53
C LEU A 126 -4.89 -4.97 16.42
N THR A 127 -3.95 -4.04 16.57
CA THR A 127 -3.73 -2.99 15.58
C THR A 127 -3.22 -3.56 14.25
N ASP A 128 -2.37 -4.59 14.29
CA ASP A 128 -1.91 -5.28 13.08
C ASP A 128 -3.05 -6.03 12.39
N ALA A 129 -3.93 -6.68 13.15
CA ALA A 129 -5.14 -7.29 12.60
C ALA A 129 -6.06 -6.24 11.94
N ALA A 130 -6.22 -5.07 12.56
CA ALA A 130 -6.98 -3.94 11.99
C ALA A 130 -6.36 -3.42 10.70
N LYS A 131 -5.03 -3.25 10.65
CA LYS A 131 -4.32 -2.87 9.42
C LYS A 131 -4.51 -3.89 8.31
N GLN A 132 -4.34 -5.18 8.63
CA GLN A 132 -4.50 -6.27 7.66
C GLN A 132 -5.94 -6.34 7.13
N TYR A 133 -6.94 -6.15 8.00
CA TYR A 133 -8.34 -6.11 7.60
C TYR A 133 -8.62 -4.98 6.60
N LEU A 134 -8.18 -3.75 6.90
CA LEU A 134 -8.36 -2.61 5.99
C LEU A 134 -7.62 -2.81 4.67
N ALA A 135 -6.37 -3.28 4.71
CA ALA A 135 -5.58 -3.58 3.53
C ALA A 135 -6.23 -4.66 2.64
N SER A 136 -6.82 -5.69 3.24
CA SER A 136 -7.51 -6.75 2.50
C SER A 136 -8.84 -6.28 1.93
N ARG A 137 -9.63 -5.51 2.71
CA ARG A 137 -10.95 -4.99 2.29
C ARG A 137 -10.82 -4.00 1.14
N TYR A 138 -9.85 -3.09 1.23
CA TYR A 138 -9.60 -2.03 0.26
C TYR A 138 -8.44 -2.33 -0.70
N LYS A 139 -8.12 -3.63 -0.88
CA LYS A 139 -7.08 -4.09 -1.82
C LYS A 139 -7.28 -3.52 -3.22
N ASP A 140 -8.53 -3.49 -3.70
CA ASP A 140 -8.92 -2.88 -4.97
C ASP A 140 -9.49 -1.48 -4.74
N MET A 141 -8.60 -0.47 -4.69
CA MET A 141 -8.99 0.93 -4.45
C MET A 141 -9.93 1.49 -5.51
N THR A 142 -9.96 0.89 -6.71
CA THR A 142 -10.82 1.39 -7.79
C THR A 142 -12.30 1.11 -7.55
N LYS A 143 -12.62 0.05 -6.80
CA LYS A 143 -14.02 -0.30 -6.45
C LYS A 143 -14.58 0.52 -5.31
N PHE A 144 -13.72 0.95 -4.38
CA PHE A 144 -14.11 1.59 -3.13
C PHE A 144 -13.63 3.04 -3.06
N GLN A 145 -13.48 3.71 -4.19
CA GLN A 145 -12.82 5.02 -4.26
C GLN A 145 -13.44 6.06 -3.31
N GLU A 146 -14.77 6.15 -3.26
CA GLU A 146 -15.47 7.11 -2.39
C GLU A 146 -15.30 6.77 -0.90
N GLU A 147 -15.44 5.50 -0.53
CA GLU A 147 -15.22 5.05 0.86
C GLU A 147 -13.79 5.34 1.31
N VAL A 148 -12.79 4.98 0.48
CA VAL A 148 -11.38 5.19 0.80
C VAL A 148 -11.06 6.69 0.88
N MET A 149 -11.65 7.53 0.03
CA MET A 149 -11.47 8.98 0.09
C MET A 149 -12.00 9.59 1.39
N ALA A 150 -13.00 8.97 2.03
CA ALA A 150 -13.57 9.40 3.30
C ALA A 150 -12.81 8.89 4.54
N LEU A 151 -11.85 7.97 4.38
CA LEU A 151 -11.11 7.40 5.51
C LEU A 151 -10.18 8.44 6.17
N PRO A 152 -10.01 8.36 7.51
CA PRO A 152 -9.04 9.16 8.23
C PRO A 152 -7.61 8.68 7.96
N LEU A 153 -6.62 9.49 8.37
CA LEU A 153 -5.19 9.26 8.13
C LEU A 153 -4.75 7.84 8.49
N ALA A 154 -5.11 7.34 9.67
CA ALA A 154 -4.70 6.02 10.14
C ALA A 154 -5.20 4.88 9.22
N GLY A 155 -6.40 5.03 8.65
CA GLY A 155 -6.95 4.07 7.69
C GLY A 155 -6.20 4.09 6.36
N ILE A 156 -5.85 5.29 5.86
CA ILE A 156 -5.05 5.42 4.63
C ILE A 156 -3.65 4.84 4.82
N GLU A 157 -3.00 5.14 5.95
CA GLU A 157 -1.68 4.58 6.26
C GLU A 157 -1.72 3.05 6.31
N ALA A 158 -2.77 2.46 6.90
CA ALA A 158 -2.95 1.02 6.93
C ALA A 158 -3.07 0.41 5.52
N ILE A 159 -3.85 1.04 4.63
CA ILE A 159 -4.04 0.58 3.25
C ILE A 159 -2.73 0.71 2.44
N LEU A 160 -2.07 1.87 2.52
CA LEU A 160 -0.84 2.12 1.78
C LEU A 160 0.36 1.32 2.32
N SER A 161 0.29 0.83 3.55
CA SER A 161 1.33 -0.06 4.11
C SER A 161 1.39 -1.42 3.41
N SER A 162 0.36 -1.80 2.64
CA SER A 162 0.27 -3.09 1.96
C SER A 162 1.11 -3.14 0.67
N ASP A 163 1.76 -4.29 0.44
CA ASP A 163 2.45 -4.64 -0.80
C ASP A 163 1.48 -5.14 -1.90
N ASP A 164 0.32 -5.65 -1.50
CA ASP A 164 -0.65 -6.33 -2.37
C ASP A 164 -1.71 -5.40 -2.97
N LEU A 165 -1.50 -4.09 -2.92
CA LEU A 165 -2.47 -3.10 -3.38
C LEU A 165 -2.70 -3.20 -4.91
N GLN A 166 -3.95 -3.47 -5.33
CA GLN A 166 -4.33 -3.61 -6.74
C GLN A 166 -4.54 -2.25 -7.42
N ILE A 167 -3.48 -1.45 -7.45
CA ILE A 167 -3.45 -0.15 -8.10
C ILE A 167 -2.69 -0.21 -9.44
N ALA A 168 -3.01 0.71 -10.36
CA ALA A 168 -2.44 0.75 -11.70
C ALA A 168 -0.91 0.88 -11.72
N SER A 169 -0.37 1.77 -10.88
CA SER A 169 1.05 2.08 -10.77
C SER A 169 1.31 2.89 -9.50
N GLU A 170 2.57 3.06 -9.12
CA GLU A 170 2.93 3.94 -8.00
C GLU A 170 2.60 5.41 -8.29
N ASP A 171 2.67 5.82 -9.56
CA ASP A 171 2.22 7.15 -9.99
C ASP A 171 0.75 7.40 -9.62
N ALA A 172 -0.10 6.38 -9.73
CA ALA A 172 -1.51 6.46 -9.34
C ALA A 172 -1.69 6.49 -7.81
N VAL A 173 -0.81 5.84 -7.04
CA VAL A 173 -0.77 5.95 -5.57
C VAL A 173 -0.48 7.40 -5.19
N TYR A 174 0.54 7.99 -5.78
CA TYR A 174 0.92 9.39 -5.53
C TYR A 174 -0.24 10.35 -5.85
N ASP A 175 -0.87 10.20 -7.01
CA ASP A 175 -2.00 11.05 -7.42
C ASP A 175 -3.20 10.88 -6.48
N PHE A 176 -3.49 9.64 -6.05
CA PHE A 176 -4.53 9.36 -5.07
C PHE A 176 -4.23 10.04 -3.73
N VAL A 177 -3.00 9.89 -3.22
CA VAL A 177 -2.59 10.48 -1.94
C VAL A 177 -2.68 11.99 -1.96
N LEU A 178 -2.25 12.64 -3.05
CA LEU A 178 -2.41 14.08 -3.21
C LEU A 178 -3.88 14.50 -3.23
N LYS A 179 -4.73 13.76 -3.96
CA LYS A 179 -6.17 14.04 -4.01
C LYS A 179 -6.79 13.93 -2.62
N TRP A 180 -6.51 12.83 -1.90
CA TRP A 180 -6.99 12.61 -0.54
C TRP A 180 -6.51 13.71 0.42
N ALA A 181 -5.23 14.04 0.40
CA ALA A 181 -4.66 15.06 1.29
C ALA A 181 -5.25 16.46 1.03
N ARG A 182 -5.55 16.80 -0.23
CA ARG A 182 -6.24 18.04 -0.59
C ARG A 182 -7.68 18.10 -0.09
N THR A 183 -8.37 16.96 -0.09
CA THR A 183 -9.75 16.85 0.40
C THR A 183 -9.82 16.93 1.92
N GLN A 184 -8.93 16.21 2.63
CA GLN A 184 -8.97 16.12 4.10
C GLN A 184 -8.30 17.31 4.79
N TYR A 185 -7.29 17.92 4.18
CA TYR A 185 -6.53 19.04 4.73
C TYR A 185 -6.58 20.25 3.78
N PRO A 186 -7.59 21.13 3.91
CA PRO A 186 -7.71 22.34 3.07
C PRO A 186 -6.55 23.32 3.28
N LYS A 187 -6.00 23.40 4.49
CA LYS A 187 -4.86 24.25 4.85
C LYS A 187 -3.55 23.64 4.34
N LEU A 188 -2.70 24.49 3.75
CA LEU A 188 -1.45 24.05 3.14
C LEU A 188 -0.43 23.53 4.16
N GLU A 189 -0.35 24.14 5.34
CA GLU A 189 0.62 23.77 6.39
C GLU A 189 0.33 22.37 6.93
N ASP A 190 -0.89 22.12 7.39
CA ASP A 190 -1.34 20.79 7.84
C ASP A 190 -1.12 19.72 6.75
N ARG A 191 -1.42 20.07 5.50
CA ARG A 191 -1.22 19.17 4.34
C ARG A 191 0.26 18.82 4.15
N ARG A 192 1.16 19.81 4.22
CA ARG A 192 2.61 19.60 4.08
C ARG A 192 3.16 18.74 5.19
N GLU A 193 2.73 18.98 6.42
CA GLU A 193 3.13 18.19 7.58
C GLU A 193 2.72 16.72 7.39
N VAL A 194 1.44 16.47 7.08
CA VAL A 194 0.92 15.11 6.91
C VAL A 194 1.54 14.41 5.69
N LEU A 195 1.67 15.09 4.55
CA LEU A 195 2.29 14.50 3.37
C LEU A 195 3.76 14.17 3.59
N GLY A 196 4.55 15.10 4.13
CA GLY A 196 5.99 14.94 4.28
C GLY A 196 6.37 13.96 5.40
N SER A 197 5.74 14.09 6.57
CA SER A 197 6.15 13.31 7.75
C SER A 197 5.46 11.94 7.83
N ARG A 198 4.19 11.85 7.45
CA ARG A 198 3.36 10.65 7.64
C ARG A 198 3.23 9.85 6.35
N LEU A 199 2.77 10.46 5.26
CA LEU A 199 2.36 9.71 4.06
C LEU A 199 3.49 9.41 3.06
N ALA A 200 4.49 10.28 2.95
CA ALA A 200 5.61 10.11 2.03
C ALA A 200 6.30 8.76 2.18
N ARG A 201 6.35 8.23 3.41
CA ARG A 201 7.01 6.94 3.68
C ARG A 201 6.33 5.73 3.05
N PHE A 202 5.05 5.86 2.70
CA PHE A 202 4.27 4.78 2.09
C PHE A 202 4.24 4.89 0.56
N ILE A 203 4.76 5.97 -0.01
CA ILE A 203 4.90 6.14 -1.46
C ILE A 203 6.28 5.63 -1.87
N ARG A 204 6.30 4.74 -2.86
CA ARG A 204 7.52 4.10 -3.37
C ARG A 204 8.11 4.89 -4.52
N PHE A 205 8.63 6.09 -4.22
CA PHE A 205 9.27 6.97 -5.20
C PHE A 205 10.24 6.26 -6.18
N PRO A 206 11.05 5.27 -5.76
CA PRO A 206 11.92 4.52 -6.68
C PRO A 206 11.18 3.77 -7.80
N TYR A 207 9.90 3.48 -7.66
CA TYR A 207 9.06 2.80 -8.66
C TYR A 207 8.14 3.76 -9.45
N MET A 208 8.18 5.05 -9.16
CA MET A 208 7.47 6.08 -9.95
C MET A 208 8.19 6.35 -11.27
N THR A 209 7.46 6.93 -12.24
CA THR A 209 8.07 7.36 -13.51
C THR A 209 8.91 8.62 -13.32
N CYS A 210 9.98 8.79 -14.10
CA CYS A 210 10.82 10.01 -14.04
C CYS A 210 9.99 11.28 -14.33
N ARG A 211 9.00 11.18 -15.23
CA ARG A 211 8.05 12.26 -15.52
C ARG A 211 7.25 12.65 -14.27
N LYS A 212 6.78 11.67 -13.50
CA LYS A 212 6.05 11.95 -12.26
C LYS A 212 6.98 12.47 -11.16
N LEU A 213 8.17 11.91 -10.99
CA LEU A 213 9.18 12.42 -10.05
C LEU A 213 9.52 13.91 -10.31
N LYS A 214 9.62 14.32 -11.57
CA LYS A 214 9.77 15.74 -11.92
C LYS A 214 8.58 16.59 -11.44
N LYS A 215 7.35 16.07 -11.54
CA LYS A 215 6.15 16.75 -11.02
C LYS A 215 6.14 16.85 -9.50
N VAL A 216 6.70 15.87 -8.79
CA VAL A 216 6.84 15.91 -7.32
C VAL A 216 7.66 17.14 -6.88
N LEU A 217 8.77 17.43 -7.57
CA LEU A 217 9.62 18.60 -7.27
C LEU A 217 8.90 19.95 -7.47
N THR A 218 7.93 19.99 -8.40
CA THR A 218 7.14 21.21 -8.68
C THR A 218 5.85 21.28 -7.86
N CYS A 219 5.60 20.34 -6.95
CA CYS A 219 4.34 20.24 -6.22
C CYS A 219 4.36 21.13 -4.96
N ASN A 220 3.48 22.13 -4.91
CA ASN A 220 3.39 23.05 -3.76
C ASN A 220 2.90 22.39 -2.46
N ASP A 221 2.27 21.22 -2.56
CA ASP A 221 1.73 20.46 -1.42
C ASP A 221 2.83 19.71 -0.65
N PHE A 222 4.01 19.55 -1.24
CA PHE A 222 5.19 19.02 -0.57
C PHE A 222 6.12 20.16 -0.15
N ASP A 223 6.82 19.95 0.96
CA ASP A 223 7.99 20.75 1.25
C ASP A 223 9.11 20.47 0.22
N HIS A 224 9.81 21.51 -0.19
CA HIS A 224 10.82 21.42 -1.25
C HIS A 224 12.03 20.59 -0.82
N GLU A 225 12.46 20.67 0.44
CA GLU A 225 13.59 19.89 0.94
C GLU A 225 13.24 18.41 1.01
N VAL A 226 12.04 18.10 1.52
CA VAL A 226 11.54 16.72 1.65
C VAL A 226 11.37 16.07 0.28
N SER A 227 10.72 16.77 -0.65
CA SER A 227 10.52 16.27 -2.03
C SER A 227 11.84 16.08 -2.77
N SER A 228 12.78 17.02 -2.65
CA SER A 228 14.10 16.90 -3.27
C SER A 228 14.85 15.68 -2.76
N LYS A 229 14.85 15.45 -1.44
CA LYS A 229 15.49 14.28 -0.83
C LYS A 229 14.90 12.96 -1.36
N LEU A 230 13.56 12.84 -1.36
CA LEU A 230 12.86 11.64 -1.81
C LEU A 230 13.09 11.35 -3.29
N VAL A 231 13.10 12.39 -4.13
CA VAL A 231 13.34 12.25 -5.57
C VAL A 231 14.79 11.87 -5.86
N LEU A 232 15.77 12.48 -5.17
CA LEU A 232 17.18 12.12 -5.33
C LEU A 232 17.44 10.66 -4.93
N GLU A 233 16.90 10.22 -3.78
CA GLU A 233 16.97 8.84 -3.32
C GLU A 233 16.39 7.86 -4.36
N ALA A 234 15.23 8.18 -4.92
CA ALA A 234 14.60 7.39 -5.98
C ALA A 234 15.44 7.32 -7.26
N LEU A 235 16.05 8.43 -7.68
CA LEU A 235 16.91 8.47 -8.86
C LEU A 235 18.20 7.67 -8.65
N PHE A 236 18.84 7.77 -7.48
CA PHE A 236 20.01 6.95 -7.15
C PHE A 236 19.67 5.47 -7.15
N PHE A 237 18.56 5.06 -6.53
CA PHE A 237 18.12 3.66 -6.57
C PHE A 237 17.90 3.18 -8.01
N LYS A 238 17.25 3.98 -8.86
CA LYS A 238 17.04 3.64 -10.28
C LYS A 238 18.34 3.50 -11.07
N ALA A 239 19.38 4.27 -10.71
CA ALA A 239 20.69 4.23 -11.34
C ALA A 239 21.57 3.06 -10.87
N GLU A 240 21.27 2.47 -9.72
CA GLU A 240 22.01 1.32 -9.18
C GLU A 240 21.86 0.06 -10.05
N ALA A 241 22.88 -0.80 -9.98
CA ALA A 241 22.87 -2.06 -10.70
C ALA A 241 21.76 -3.01 -10.17
N PRO A 242 21.16 -3.88 -11.01
CA PRO A 242 20.05 -4.74 -10.59
C PRO A 242 20.32 -5.63 -9.37
N HIS A 243 21.56 -6.08 -9.17
CA HIS A 243 21.92 -6.87 -8.00
C HIS A 243 21.94 -6.02 -6.71
N ARG A 244 22.39 -4.77 -6.78
CA ARG A 244 22.35 -3.82 -5.65
C ARG A 244 20.93 -3.40 -5.31
N GLN A 245 20.08 -3.18 -6.32
CA GLN A 245 18.65 -2.93 -6.10
C GLN A 245 18.00 -4.09 -5.32
N ARG A 246 18.33 -5.34 -5.66
CA ARG A 246 17.86 -6.52 -4.91
C ARG A 246 18.41 -6.57 -3.49
N SER A 247 19.68 -6.24 -3.28
CA SER A 247 20.27 -6.17 -1.94
C SER A 247 19.56 -5.14 -1.07
N LEU A 248 19.36 -3.92 -1.58
CA LEU A 248 18.64 -2.85 -0.86
C LEU A 248 17.19 -3.22 -0.54
N ALA A 249 16.53 -3.97 -1.44
CA ALA A 249 15.17 -4.48 -1.21
C ALA A 249 15.13 -5.66 -0.21
N ALA A 250 16.23 -6.40 -0.05
CA ALA A 250 16.34 -7.58 0.81
C ALA A 250 16.87 -7.28 2.23
N GLU A 251 17.45 -6.10 2.47
CA GLU A 251 17.96 -5.72 3.79
C GLU A 251 16.81 -5.59 4.82
N GLU A 252 16.88 -6.36 5.89
CA GLU A 252 15.82 -6.64 6.90
C GLU A 252 15.44 -5.47 7.83
N SER A 253 15.78 -4.21 7.51
CA SER A 253 15.25 -3.06 8.28
C SER A 253 13.79 -2.79 7.88
N ALA A 254 12.89 -3.58 8.48
CA ALA A 254 11.53 -3.87 8.03
C ALA A 254 10.57 -2.68 7.83
N THR A 255 10.90 -1.47 8.28
CA THR A 255 10.01 -0.28 8.19
C THR A 255 10.52 0.80 7.25
N LEU A 256 11.83 0.92 7.01
CA LEU A 256 12.41 1.94 6.12
C LEU A 256 12.60 1.41 4.69
N ASN A 257 12.98 0.14 4.55
CA ASN A 257 13.32 -0.45 3.25
C ASN A 257 12.10 -0.87 2.40
N ARG A 258 10.88 -0.85 2.96
CA ARG A 258 9.65 -1.15 2.21
C ARG A 258 9.44 -0.25 0.99
N ARG A 259 10.04 0.94 0.96
CA ARG A 259 9.99 1.86 -0.20
C ARG A 259 10.76 1.35 -1.41
N PHE A 260 11.71 0.42 -1.21
CA PHE A 260 12.51 -0.22 -2.25
C PHE A 260 11.96 -1.59 -2.69
N ILE A 261 10.81 -2.01 -2.16
CA ILE A 261 10.13 -3.23 -2.57
C ILE A 261 9.06 -2.85 -3.60
N GLU A 262 8.98 -3.58 -4.72
CA GLU A 262 7.94 -3.34 -5.73
C GLU A 262 6.56 -3.83 -5.24
N ARG A 263 5.49 -3.05 -5.45
CA ARG A 263 4.12 -3.53 -5.19
C ARG A 263 3.62 -4.47 -6.29
N ALA A 264 2.60 -5.26 -5.96
CA ALA A 264 1.85 -6.04 -6.93
C ALA A 264 0.91 -5.17 -7.80
N TYR A 265 1.48 -4.31 -8.66
CA TYR A 265 0.71 -3.42 -9.55
C TYR A 265 -0.17 -4.20 -10.53
N LYS A 266 -1.32 -3.62 -10.88
CA LYS A 266 -2.23 -4.16 -11.91
C LYS A 266 -1.61 -4.13 -13.30
N TYR A 267 -0.76 -3.14 -13.58
CA TYR A 267 -0.09 -2.98 -14.87
C TYR A 267 1.42 -3.15 -14.73
N ARG A 268 2.03 -3.79 -15.73
CA ARG A 268 3.45 -4.14 -15.71
C ARG A 268 4.35 -2.93 -15.95
N PRO A 269 5.36 -2.70 -15.10
CA PRO A 269 6.30 -1.62 -15.33
C PRO A 269 7.01 -1.80 -16.68
N VAL A 270 7.35 -0.69 -17.30
CA VAL A 270 8.13 -0.67 -18.55
C VAL A 270 9.32 0.24 -18.38
N LYS A 271 10.44 -0.11 -19.05
CA LYS A 271 11.57 0.79 -19.20
C LYS A 271 11.43 1.51 -20.53
N VAL A 272 11.50 2.83 -20.52
CA VAL A 272 11.29 3.67 -21.70
C VAL A 272 12.55 4.50 -21.92
N VAL A 273 13.05 4.48 -23.14
CA VAL A 273 14.14 5.35 -23.61
C VAL A 273 13.56 6.25 -24.69
N GLU A 274 13.54 7.55 -24.43
CA GLU A 274 12.97 8.56 -25.32
C GLU A 274 14.10 9.24 -26.11
N PHE A 275 13.84 9.53 -27.39
CA PHE A 275 14.74 10.28 -28.26
C PHE A 275 13.94 11.41 -28.91
N GLU A 276 14.45 12.64 -28.82
CA GLU A 276 13.79 13.81 -29.40
C GLU A 276 14.24 14.08 -30.85
N LEU A 277 15.51 13.81 -31.15
CA LEU A 277 16.16 14.07 -32.43
C LEU A 277 16.75 12.78 -33.01
N PRO A 278 16.77 12.60 -34.36
CA PRO A 278 16.25 13.50 -35.39
C PRO A 278 14.73 13.42 -35.57
N ARG A 279 14.08 12.42 -34.98
CA ARG A 279 12.63 12.25 -34.95
C ARG A 279 12.25 11.87 -33.52
N GLN A 280 11.06 12.29 -33.10
CA GLN A 280 10.52 11.85 -31.82
C GLN A 280 10.23 10.35 -31.90
N GLN A 281 10.99 9.57 -31.13
CA GLN A 281 10.85 8.13 -31.03
C GLN A 281 11.06 7.67 -29.58
N CYS A 282 10.49 6.53 -29.22
CA CYS A 282 10.80 5.89 -27.95
C CYS A 282 10.94 4.38 -28.10
N VAL A 283 11.83 3.82 -27.28
CA VAL A 283 12.06 2.37 -27.19
C VAL A 283 11.58 1.91 -25.82
N VAL A 284 10.62 1.00 -25.83
CA VAL A 284 9.94 0.48 -24.65
C VAL A 284 10.35 -0.97 -24.46
N TYR A 285 10.82 -1.30 -23.27
CA TYR A 285 11.15 -2.67 -22.87
C TYR A 285 10.11 -3.18 -21.88
N LEU A 286 9.60 -4.37 -22.15
CA LEU A 286 8.64 -5.09 -21.31
C LEU A 286 9.15 -6.50 -21.07
N ASP A 287 9.38 -6.82 -19.80
CA ASP A 287 9.78 -8.15 -19.36
C ASP A 287 8.57 -8.86 -18.75
N LEU A 288 8.34 -10.12 -19.16
CA LEU A 288 7.29 -10.98 -18.61
C LEU A 288 7.91 -12.29 -18.12
N LYS A 289 7.64 -12.68 -16.87
CA LYS A 289 8.08 -13.98 -16.36
C LYS A 289 7.28 -15.11 -17.02
N ARG A 290 7.86 -16.29 -17.13
CA ARG A 290 7.19 -17.48 -17.68
C ARG A 290 5.86 -17.77 -16.96
N GLU A 291 5.81 -17.67 -15.64
CA GLU A 291 4.59 -17.85 -14.85
C GLU A 291 3.50 -16.81 -15.21
N GLU A 292 3.90 -15.58 -15.49
CA GLU A 292 2.98 -14.50 -15.89
C GLU A 292 2.45 -14.73 -17.29
N CYS A 293 3.28 -15.23 -18.20
CA CYS A 293 2.85 -15.69 -19.52
C CYS A 293 1.87 -16.86 -19.39
N ALA A 294 2.13 -17.84 -18.52
CA ALA A 294 1.26 -18.99 -18.33
C ALA A 294 -0.18 -18.58 -17.93
N ASN A 295 -0.31 -17.56 -17.08
CA ASN A 295 -1.59 -17.00 -16.65
C ASN A 295 -2.38 -16.30 -17.78
N LEU A 296 -1.78 -16.09 -18.96
CA LEU A 296 -2.49 -15.56 -20.13
C LEU A 296 -3.31 -16.64 -20.85
N PHE A 297 -3.03 -17.93 -20.67
CA PHE A 297 -3.78 -18.96 -21.37
C PHE A 297 -5.18 -19.16 -20.75
N PRO A 298 -6.26 -19.39 -21.55
CA PRO A 298 -6.30 -19.42 -23.02
C PRO A 298 -6.61 -18.06 -23.67
N SER A 299 -7.07 -17.06 -22.90
CA SER A 299 -7.59 -15.78 -23.39
C SER A 299 -7.31 -14.58 -22.47
N GLY A 300 -6.42 -14.76 -21.51
CA GLY A 300 -5.94 -13.74 -20.59
C GLY A 300 -5.08 -12.67 -21.26
N ARG A 301 -4.96 -11.54 -20.56
CA ARG A 301 -4.28 -10.34 -21.03
C ARG A 301 -3.46 -9.72 -19.91
N VAL A 302 -2.28 -9.21 -20.26
CA VAL A 302 -1.48 -8.38 -19.38
C VAL A 302 -1.22 -7.05 -20.08
N TYR A 303 -1.34 -5.96 -19.32
CA TYR A 303 -1.14 -4.60 -19.81
C TYR A 303 0.09 -4.00 -19.15
N SER A 304 0.85 -3.22 -19.91
CA SER A 304 1.90 -2.39 -19.34
C SER A 304 1.33 -1.16 -18.66
N GLN A 305 2.13 -0.57 -17.77
CA GLN A 305 1.96 0.82 -17.37
C GLN A 305 2.05 1.71 -18.61
N ALA A 306 1.42 2.87 -18.53
CA ALA A 306 1.42 3.81 -19.62
C ALA A 306 2.79 4.49 -19.76
N PHE A 307 3.20 4.67 -21.01
CA PHE A 307 4.37 5.46 -21.40
C PHE A 307 3.92 6.54 -22.38
N HIS A 308 4.80 7.50 -22.69
CA HIS A 308 4.42 8.65 -23.50
C HIS A 308 5.30 8.80 -24.74
N LEU A 309 4.71 9.30 -25.81
CA LEU A 309 5.39 9.68 -27.05
C LEU A 309 4.67 10.90 -27.64
N GLY A 310 5.40 11.99 -27.91
CA GLY A 310 4.80 13.24 -28.42
C GLY A 310 3.67 13.78 -27.55
N GLY A 311 3.77 13.61 -26.23
CA GLY A 311 2.75 14.02 -25.26
C GLY A 311 1.55 13.08 -25.14
N GLN A 312 1.38 12.10 -26.04
CA GLN A 312 0.29 11.12 -26.01
C GLN A 312 0.66 9.89 -25.18
N GLY A 313 -0.31 9.35 -24.44
CA GLY A 313 -0.15 8.15 -23.62
C GLY A 313 -0.40 6.86 -24.39
N PHE A 314 0.52 5.92 -24.31
CA PHE A 314 0.46 4.61 -24.93
C PHE A 314 0.66 3.49 -23.90
N PHE A 315 0.22 2.28 -24.25
CA PHE A 315 0.47 1.08 -23.46
C PHE A 315 0.67 -0.14 -24.37
N LEU A 316 1.44 -1.10 -23.89
CA LEU A 316 1.55 -2.42 -24.50
C LEU A 316 0.55 -3.37 -23.85
N SER A 317 0.04 -4.31 -24.62
CA SER A 317 -0.80 -5.39 -24.12
C SER A 317 -0.38 -6.70 -24.76
N ALA A 318 -0.08 -7.69 -23.93
CA ALA A 318 0.25 -9.04 -24.35
C ALA A 318 -0.93 -9.97 -24.05
N HIS A 319 -1.25 -10.85 -25.01
CA HIS A 319 -2.48 -11.65 -25.03
C HIS A 319 -2.15 -13.08 -25.44
N CYS A 320 -2.90 -14.03 -24.89
CA CYS A 320 -3.08 -15.32 -25.54
C CYS A 320 -4.29 -15.20 -26.48
N ASN A 321 -4.05 -15.35 -27.79
CA ASN A 321 -5.11 -15.27 -28.80
C ASN A 321 -5.33 -16.64 -29.42
N MET A 322 -6.58 -17.00 -29.69
CA MET A 322 -6.88 -18.13 -30.56
C MET A 322 -6.85 -17.64 -32.01
N ASP A 323 -6.03 -18.26 -32.84
CA ASP A 323 -6.06 -18.03 -34.28
C ASP A 323 -7.29 -18.76 -34.87
N GLN A 324 -8.19 -17.99 -35.50
CA GLN A 324 -9.45 -18.51 -36.04
C GLN A 324 -9.24 -19.42 -37.26
N GLN A 325 -8.12 -19.27 -37.97
CA GLN A 325 -7.84 -20.07 -39.17
C GLN A 325 -7.15 -21.40 -38.83
N SER A 326 -6.20 -21.37 -37.91
CA SER A 326 -5.36 -22.52 -37.58
C SER A 326 -5.77 -23.25 -36.30
N SER A 327 -6.77 -22.73 -35.57
CA SER A 327 -7.35 -23.33 -34.36
C SER A 327 -6.34 -23.60 -33.23
N PHE A 328 -5.20 -22.89 -33.20
CA PHE A 328 -4.27 -22.94 -32.07
C PHE A 328 -4.17 -21.59 -31.34
N HIS A 329 -3.82 -21.65 -30.05
CA HIS A 329 -3.52 -20.46 -29.27
C HIS A 329 -2.12 -19.93 -29.59
N CYS A 330 -1.91 -18.62 -29.59
CA CYS A 330 -0.63 -17.99 -29.88
C CYS A 330 -0.43 -16.72 -29.05
N PHE A 331 0.83 -16.30 -28.89
CA PHE A 331 1.16 -15.08 -28.16
C PHE A 331 1.07 -13.87 -29.09
N GLY A 332 0.23 -12.90 -28.70
CA GLY A 332 0.08 -11.63 -29.41
C GLY A 332 0.55 -10.44 -28.59
N LEU A 333 1.05 -9.42 -29.28
CA LEU A 333 1.46 -8.16 -28.69
C LEU A 333 0.82 -7.00 -29.45
N PHE A 334 0.26 -6.06 -28.70
CA PHE A 334 -0.45 -4.91 -29.24
C PHE A 334 -0.07 -3.63 -28.51
N LEU A 335 -0.04 -2.56 -29.28
CA LEU A 335 0.13 -1.18 -28.86
C LEU A 335 -1.24 -0.49 -28.85
N GLY A 336 -1.61 0.07 -27.71
CA GLY A 336 -2.83 0.88 -27.55
C GLY A 336 -2.50 2.31 -27.14
N MET A 337 -3.43 3.23 -27.41
CA MET A 337 -3.38 4.63 -26.96
C MET A 337 -4.41 4.83 -25.83
N GLN A 338 -3.99 5.50 -24.74
CA GLN A 338 -4.73 5.54 -23.47
C GLN A 338 -5.95 6.48 -23.48
N GLU A 339 -6.12 7.35 -24.49
CA GLU A 339 -7.26 8.29 -24.61
C GLU A 339 -7.77 8.51 -26.04
N LYS A 340 -9.00 9.04 -26.15
CA LYS A 340 -9.63 9.57 -27.38
C LYS A 340 -9.28 11.06 -27.52
N GLY A 341 -8.07 11.37 -27.98
CA GLY A 341 -7.79 12.71 -28.49
C GLY A 341 -8.53 12.94 -29.82
N SER A 342 -8.97 14.19 -30.08
CA SER A 342 -9.49 14.62 -31.38
C SER A 342 -8.41 14.69 -32.47
N VAL A 343 -7.14 14.51 -32.09
CA VAL A 343 -5.97 14.58 -32.96
C VAL A 343 -5.55 13.17 -33.36
N SER A 344 -5.45 12.93 -34.66
CA SER A 344 -4.89 11.71 -35.20
C SER A 344 -3.38 11.66 -35.02
N PHE A 345 -2.84 10.56 -34.53
CA PHE A 345 -1.41 10.41 -34.24
C PHE A 345 -0.82 9.23 -35.00
N ALA A 346 0.01 9.51 -36.01
CA ALA A 346 0.59 8.49 -36.89
C ALA A 346 1.92 7.97 -36.31
N VAL A 347 2.00 6.65 -36.12
CA VAL A 347 3.15 6.00 -35.49
C VAL A 347 3.57 4.81 -36.34
N ASP A 348 4.86 4.77 -36.68
CA ASP A 348 5.53 3.54 -37.10
C ASP A 348 5.96 2.79 -35.84
N TYR A 349 5.68 1.49 -35.76
CA TYR A 349 6.05 0.67 -34.61
C TYR A 349 6.71 -0.64 -35.04
N GLU A 350 7.69 -1.06 -34.26
CA GLU A 350 8.40 -2.32 -34.43
C GLU A 350 8.39 -3.11 -33.12
N PHE A 351 7.89 -4.34 -33.17
CA PHE A 351 7.99 -5.28 -32.08
C PHE A 351 9.14 -6.24 -32.33
N ALA A 352 9.99 -6.39 -31.32
CA ALA A 352 11.10 -7.32 -31.29
C ALA A 352 11.08 -8.11 -29.98
N ALA A 353 11.73 -9.26 -30.00
CA ALA A 353 11.89 -10.10 -28.82
C ALA A 353 13.29 -10.68 -28.78
N ARG A 354 13.82 -10.86 -27.57
CA ARG A 354 15.12 -11.51 -27.40
C ARG A 354 14.97 -13.02 -27.63
N SER A 355 15.92 -13.64 -28.32
CA SER A 355 15.90 -15.09 -28.58
C SER A 355 17.26 -15.74 -28.38
N LYS A 356 17.27 -16.98 -27.91
CA LYS A 356 18.44 -17.87 -27.94
C LYS A 356 18.71 -18.31 -29.39
N PRO A 357 19.98 -18.51 -29.79
CA PRO A 357 21.19 -18.49 -28.96
C PRO A 357 21.89 -17.13 -28.85
N THR A 358 21.54 -16.15 -29.69
CA THR A 358 22.29 -14.88 -29.78
C THR A 358 22.05 -13.94 -28.60
N GLU A 359 20.93 -14.11 -27.88
CA GLU A 359 20.47 -13.18 -26.83
C GLU A 359 20.30 -11.73 -27.31
N GLU A 360 20.11 -11.56 -28.62
CA GLU A 360 19.83 -10.26 -29.24
C GLU A 360 18.34 -10.08 -29.51
N PHE A 361 17.90 -8.82 -29.59
CA PHE A 361 16.54 -8.49 -30.00
C PHE A 361 16.36 -8.71 -31.50
N VAL A 362 15.50 -9.66 -31.86
CA VAL A 362 15.16 -9.95 -33.25
C VAL A 362 13.80 -9.33 -33.58
N SER A 363 13.73 -8.59 -34.68
CA SER A 363 12.48 -8.02 -35.20
C SER A 363 11.47 -9.13 -35.47
N LYS A 364 10.23 -8.94 -35.01
CA LYS A 364 9.13 -9.89 -35.17
C LYS A 364 8.00 -9.33 -36.01
N TYR A 365 7.70 -8.05 -35.84
CA TYR A 365 6.64 -7.40 -36.60
C TYR A 365 6.93 -5.91 -36.72
N LYS A 366 6.65 -5.36 -37.90
CA LYS A 366 6.65 -3.91 -38.12
C LYS A 366 5.29 -3.53 -38.67
N GLY A 367 4.78 -2.39 -38.21
CA GLY A 367 3.52 -1.86 -38.68
C GLY A 367 3.52 -0.35 -38.61
N ASN A 368 2.52 0.24 -39.23
CA ASN A 368 2.21 1.64 -39.06
C ASN A 368 0.73 1.79 -38.77
N TYR A 369 0.39 2.80 -37.99
CA TYR A 369 -1.01 3.09 -37.70
C TYR A 369 -1.21 4.54 -37.33
N THR A 370 -2.35 5.08 -37.74
CA THR A 370 -2.83 6.40 -37.32
C THR A 370 -3.88 6.24 -36.24
N PHE A 371 -3.48 6.50 -35.00
CA PHE A 371 -4.36 6.40 -33.84
C PHE A 371 -5.32 7.59 -33.79
N THR A 372 -6.63 7.31 -33.75
CA THR A 372 -7.70 8.31 -33.54
C THR A 372 -8.44 8.11 -32.21
N GLY A 373 -7.88 7.28 -31.31
CA GLY A 373 -8.43 6.98 -29.99
C GLY A 373 -8.97 5.56 -29.82
N GLY A 374 -8.66 4.93 -28.67
CA GLY A 374 -9.36 3.74 -28.17
C GLY A 374 -9.18 2.43 -28.94
N LYS A 375 -8.30 2.37 -29.96
CA LYS A 375 -7.95 1.13 -30.66
C LYS A 375 -6.53 0.69 -30.30
N ALA A 376 -6.37 -0.62 -30.13
CA ALA A 376 -5.07 -1.28 -30.05
C ALA A 376 -4.74 -1.94 -31.38
N VAL A 377 -3.49 -1.82 -31.82
CA VAL A 377 -2.97 -2.41 -33.05
C VAL A 377 -1.75 -3.24 -32.75
N GLY A 378 -1.52 -4.28 -33.53
CA GLY A 378 -0.39 -5.16 -33.30
C GLY A 378 -0.56 -6.46 -34.05
N TYR A 379 0.08 -7.51 -33.54
CA TYR A 379 0.14 -8.78 -34.22
C TYR A 379 -0.31 -9.92 -33.31
N ARG A 380 -1.23 -10.75 -33.81
CA ARG A 380 -1.87 -11.82 -33.03
C ARG A 380 -0.93 -12.97 -32.69
N ASN A 381 -0.02 -13.30 -33.61
CA ASN A 381 0.94 -14.40 -33.48
C ASN A 381 2.38 -13.88 -33.63
N LEU A 382 2.86 -13.15 -32.63
CA LEU A 382 4.17 -12.46 -32.65
C LEU A 382 5.34 -13.39 -33.01
N PHE A 383 5.29 -14.64 -32.58
CA PHE A 383 6.38 -15.60 -32.73
C PHE A 383 6.20 -16.59 -33.88
N ALA A 384 5.07 -16.53 -34.59
CA ALA A 384 4.71 -17.48 -35.64
C ALA A 384 4.74 -18.96 -35.18
N ILE A 385 4.46 -19.23 -33.89
CA ILE A 385 4.44 -20.58 -33.31
C ILE A 385 3.22 -20.78 -32.40
N PRO A 386 2.75 -22.02 -32.20
CA PRO A 386 1.71 -22.33 -31.25
C PRO A 386 2.11 -22.04 -29.80
N TRP A 387 1.13 -21.78 -28.94
CA TRP A 387 1.30 -21.49 -27.52
C TRP A 387 2.02 -22.61 -26.77
N THR A 388 1.73 -23.87 -27.12
CA THR A 388 2.39 -25.05 -26.56
C THR A 388 3.89 -25.03 -26.80
N SER A 389 4.32 -24.74 -28.03
CA SER A 389 5.73 -24.58 -28.38
C SER A 389 6.35 -23.32 -27.77
N PHE A 390 5.60 -22.22 -27.73
CA PHE A 390 6.05 -20.98 -27.10
C PHE A 390 6.35 -21.16 -25.60
N MET A 391 5.48 -21.88 -24.88
CA MET A 391 5.60 -22.13 -23.44
C MET A 391 6.45 -23.35 -23.07
N ALA A 392 6.96 -24.10 -24.05
CA ALA A 392 7.79 -25.28 -23.81
C ALA A 392 9.09 -24.94 -23.04
N GLU A 393 9.65 -25.91 -22.33
CA GLU A 393 10.88 -25.71 -21.53
C GLU A 393 12.07 -25.31 -22.40
N ASP A 394 12.15 -25.86 -23.61
CA ASP A 394 13.17 -25.62 -24.63
C ASP A 394 12.88 -24.38 -25.51
N SER A 395 11.84 -23.62 -25.19
CA SER A 395 11.50 -22.40 -25.94
C SER A 395 12.66 -21.40 -26.01
N LEU A 396 12.95 -20.97 -27.24
CA LEU A 396 14.05 -20.06 -27.54
C LEU A 396 13.84 -18.64 -26.98
N TYR A 397 12.61 -18.29 -26.58
CA TYR A 397 12.25 -16.93 -26.20
C TYR A 397 12.31 -16.66 -24.69
N PHE A 398 12.44 -17.71 -23.87
CA PHE A 398 12.61 -17.57 -22.42
C PHE A 398 14.10 -17.69 -22.04
N ILE A 399 14.67 -16.57 -21.60
CA ILE A 399 16.06 -16.47 -21.12
C ILE A 399 15.99 -16.32 -19.61
N ASN A 400 16.55 -17.28 -18.88
CA ASN A 400 16.43 -17.35 -17.41
C ASN A 400 14.98 -17.25 -16.89
N GLY A 401 14.03 -17.82 -17.63
CA GLY A 401 12.60 -17.81 -17.29
C GLY A 401 11.88 -16.50 -17.60
N ILE A 402 12.51 -15.55 -18.31
CA ILE A 402 11.94 -14.25 -18.66
C ILE A 402 11.83 -14.11 -20.18
N LEU A 403 10.69 -13.63 -20.64
CA LEU A 403 10.46 -13.15 -21.99
C LEU A 403 10.80 -11.66 -22.05
N HIS A 404 11.75 -11.28 -22.90
CA HIS A 404 12.16 -9.89 -23.10
C HIS A 404 11.58 -9.34 -24.40
N LEU A 405 10.66 -8.38 -24.28
CA LEU A 405 10.01 -7.71 -25.41
C LEU A 405 10.54 -6.28 -25.56
N ARG A 406 10.66 -5.83 -26.81
CA ARG A 406 11.00 -4.45 -27.16
C ARG A 406 9.96 -3.93 -28.16
N ALA A 407 9.43 -2.75 -27.90
CA ALA A 407 8.63 -2.00 -28.85
C ALA A 407 9.34 -0.68 -29.15
N GLU A 408 9.68 -0.45 -30.41
CA GLU A 408 10.20 0.83 -30.90
C GLU A 408 9.07 1.57 -31.59
N LEU A 409 8.91 2.85 -31.26
CA LEU A 409 7.82 3.69 -31.75
C LEU A 409 8.39 4.99 -32.27
N THR A 410 8.01 5.37 -33.49
CA THR A 410 8.49 6.59 -34.14
C THR A 410 7.32 7.38 -34.67
N ILE A 411 7.26 8.67 -34.31
CA ILE A 411 6.23 9.57 -34.84
C ILE A 411 6.48 9.79 -36.32
N ARG A 412 5.42 9.66 -37.11
CA ARG A 412 5.39 10.09 -38.50
C ARG A 412 4.85 11.52 -38.56
N HIS A 413 5.65 12.42 -39.11
CA HIS A 413 5.22 13.77 -39.47
C HIS A 413 4.60 13.77 -40.86
#